data_AF-A0A3D3JQX0-F1
#
_entry.id   AF-A0A3D3JQX0-F1
#
_cell.length_a   1.000
_cell.length_b   1.000
_cell.length_c   1.000
_cell.angle_alpha   90.00
_cell.angle_beta   90.00
_cell.angle_gamma   90.00
#
_symmetry.space_group_name_H-M   'P 1'
#
loop_
_entity.id
_entity.type
_entity.pdbx_description
1 polymer ?
#
loop_
_entity_poly.entity_id
_entity_poly.type
_entity_poly.pdbx_seq_one_letter_code
_entity_poly.pdbx_strand_id
1 'polypeptide(L)'
;MDLQQVFQDYGDFFLDIDNQIAVAIWVAVVTVWIWSGCFASSVAETRMHGPLMHFIAGLIIPIVYPLIILVVLPYRTMKETDSAATNEERIERVDGPPPAAMLPVASIGEDSSVGLIDPDMLDATTSFGESYFKHRAVDSTGRALGPYVITVGGEELRAERIVEVLLNAVVIEIASTGGKGQTLRIPYGKIDSCVEVHD
;
A
#
# COMPACT_ATOMS: atom_id res chain seq x y z
N MET A 1 36.99 52.04 -37.23
CA MET A 1 37.02 50.79 -36.48
C MET A 1 38.32 50.10 -36.85
N ASP A 2 39.16 49.81 -35.85
CA ASP A 2 40.48 49.21 -36.08
C ASP A 2 40.32 47.72 -36.42
N LEU A 3 41.00 47.26 -37.48
CA LEU A 3 40.86 45.89 -37.98
C LEU A 3 41.39 44.87 -36.97
N GLN A 4 42.38 45.27 -36.15
CA GLN A 4 42.85 44.46 -35.03
C GLN A 4 41.79 44.28 -33.95
N GLN A 5 41.01 45.34 -33.67
CA GLN A 5 39.96 45.30 -32.66
C GLN A 5 38.81 44.40 -33.10
N VAL A 6 38.44 44.41 -34.39
CA VAL A 6 37.43 43.49 -34.94
C VAL A 6 37.92 42.03 -34.84
N PHE A 7 39.19 41.76 -35.14
CA PHE A 7 39.72 40.39 -35.08
C PHE A 7 39.79 39.84 -33.64
N GLN A 8 40.08 40.71 -32.66
CA GLN A 8 40.03 40.33 -31.24
C GLN A 8 38.59 40.05 -30.77
N ASP A 9 37.63 40.89 -31.14
CA ASP A 9 36.23 40.75 -30.74
C ASP A 9 35.59 39.45 -31.29
N TYR A 10 35.94 39.08 -32.53
CA TYR A 10 35.54 37.78 -33.09
C TYR A 10 36.20 36.60 -32.36
N GLY A 11 37.48 36.70 -32.00
CA GLY A 11 38.20 35.66 -31.27
C GLY A 11 37.60 35.37 -29.90
N ASP A 12 37.28 36.43 -29.14
CA ASP A 12 36.66 36.31 -27.81
C ASP A 12 35.24 35.74 -27.90
N PHE A 13 34.48 36.11 -28.94
CA PHE A 13 33.14 35.55 -29.21
C PHE A 13 33.17 34.04 -29.49
N PHE A 14 34.12 33.56 -30.29
CA PHE A 14 34.26 32.12 -30.56
C PHE A 14 34.69 31.33 -29.32
N LEU A 15 35.61 31.88 -28.51
CA LEU A 15 36.02 31.26 -27.25
C LEU A 15 34.87 31.18 -26.23
N ASP A 16 33.98 32.17 -26.20
CA ASP A 16 32.79 32.14 -25.35
C ASP A 16 31.76 31.11 -25.82
N ILE A 17 31.55 30.98 -27.13
CA ILE A 17 30.67 29.93 -27.70
C ILE A 17 31.22 28.53 -27.42
N ASP A 18 32.52 28.29 -27.64
CA ASP A 18 33.13 26.98 -27.40
C ASP A 18 33.04 26.60 -25.92
N ASN A 19 33.25 27.57 -25.02
CA ASN A 19 33.10 27.37 -23.58
C ASN A 19 31.63 27.11 -23.19
N GLN A 20 30.67 27.85 -23.75
CA GLN A 20 29.24 27.62 -23.51
C GLN A 20 28.80 26.24 -24.00
N ILE A 21 29.25 25.80 -25.17
CA ILE A 21 28.99 24.46 -25.70
C ILE A 21 29.60 23.41 -24.77
N ALA A 22 30.85 23.59 -24.33
CA ALA A 22 31.50 22.67 -23.40
C ALA A 22 30.73 22.56 -22.06
N VAL A 23 30.29 23.69 -21.50
CA VAL A 23 29.47 23.73 -20.29
C VAL A 23 28.12 23.02 -20.51
N ALA A 24 27.45 23.27 -21.63
CA ALA A 24 26.18 22.62 -21.96
C ALA A 24 26.33 21.10 -22.09
N ILE A 25 27.41 20.62 -22.72
CA ILE A 25 27.73 19.19 -22.82
C ILE A 25 27.94 18.61 -21.42
N TRP A 26 28.70 19.27 -20.55
CA TRP A 26 28.91 18.83 -19.17
C TRP A 26 27.61 18.74 -18.38
N VAL A 27 26.75 19.76 -18.49
CA VAL A 27 25.43 19.75 -17.84
C VAL A 27 24.59 18.58 -18.36
N ALA A 28 24.57 18.35 -19.67
CA ALA A 28 23.85 17.22 -20.26
C ALA A 28 24.35 15.87 -19.74
N VAL A 29 25.67 15.68 -19.69
CA VAL A 29 26.31 14.45 -19.16
C VAL A 29 25.93 14.23 -17.70
N VAL A 30 26.05 15.25 -16.84
CA VAL A 30 25.70 15.16 -15.42
C VAL A 30 24.20 14.89 -15.24
N THR A 31 23.35 15.50 -16.08
CA THR A 31 21.90 15.30 -16.03
C THR A 31 21.54 13.86 -16.36
N VAL A 32 22.09 13.30 -17.45
CA VAL A 32 21.90 11.89 -17.82
C VAL A 32 22.43 10.96 -16.72
N TRP A 33 23.54 11.34 -16.09
CA TRP A 33 24.15 10.57 -15.01
C TRP A 33 23.24 10.48 -13.78
N ILE A 34 22.71 11.61 -13.31
CA ILE A 34 21.78 11.66 -12.18
C ILE A 34 20.47 10.96 -12.53
N TRP A 35 19.96 11.17 -13.75
CA TRP A 35 18.73 10.57 -14.24
C TRP A 35 18.78 9.04 -14.19
N SER A 36 19.93 8.43 -14.51
CA SER A 36 20.13 6.98 -14.37
C SER A 36 19.92 6.48 -12.95
N GLY A 37 20.55 7.12 -11.96
CA GLY A 37 20.41 6.73 -10.55
C GLY A 37 18.95 6.79 -10.09
N CYS A 38 18.27 7.90 -10.42
CA CYS A 38 16.85 8.08 -10.14
C CYS A 38 15.97 7.01 -10.81
N PHE A 39 16.24 6.70 -12.09
CA PHE A 39 15.50 5.69 -12.83
C PHE A 39 15.69 4.28 -12.23
N ALA A 40 16.93 3.89 -11.92
CA ALA A 40 17.22 2.61 -11.28
C ALA A 40 16.57 2.48 -9.89
N SER A 41 16.57 3.55 -9.10
CA SER A 41 15.90 3.62 -7.79
C SER A 41 14.38 3.43 -7.92
N SER A 42 13.75 4.11 -8.89
CA SER A 42 12.31 4.01 -9.12
C SER A 42 11.91 2.59 -9.54
N VAL A 43 12.68 1.96 -10.43
CA VAL A 43 12.45 0.55 -10.83
C VAL A 43 12.63 -0.39 -9.64
N ALA A 44 13.62 -0.16 -8.78
CA ALA A 44 13.83 -0.98 -7.59
C ALA A 44 12.69 -0.86 -6.57
N GLU A 45 12.19 0.36 -6.36
CA GLU A 45 11.07 0.65 -5.45
C GLU A 45 9.80 -0.09 -5.89
N THR A 46 9.46 -0.02 -7.19
CA THR A 46 8.31 -0.78 -7.74
C THR A 46 8.45 -2.29 -7.59
N ARG A 47 9.65 -2.79 -7.33
CA ARG A 47 9.96 -4.22 -7.16
C ARG A 47 10.29 -4.59 -5.71
N MET A 48 9.98 -3.72 -4.73
CA MET A 48 10.16 -3.98 -3.28
C MET A 48 11.62 -4.30 -2.88
N HIS A 49 12.60 -3.79 -3.61
CA HIS A 49 14.02 -3.88 -3.23
C HIS A 49 14.47 -2.56 -2.59
N GLY A 50 15.53 -2.59 -1.78
CA GLY A 50 16.06 -1.39 -1.13
C GLY A 50 16.48 -0.33 -2.16
N PRO A 51 15.73 0.78 -2.31
CA PRO A 51 15.89 1.70 -3.46
C PRO A 51 17.26 2.38 -3.46
N LEU A 52 17.83 2.61 -2.28
CA LEU A 52 19.11 3.28 -2.08
C LEU A 52 20.28 2.51 -2.71
N MET A 53 20.31 1.17 -2.61
CA MET A 53 21.38 0.37 -3.20
C MET A 53 21.35 0.43 -4.74
N HIS A 54 20.15 0.44 -5.30
CA HIS A 54 19.95 0.52 -6.75
C HIS A 54 20.20 1.94 -7.29
N PHE A 55 19.94 2.98 -6.50
CA PHE A 55 20.34 4.35 -6.80
C PHE A 55 21.87 4.47 -6.92
N ILE A 56 22.62 4.00 -5.91
CA ILE A 56 24.09 4.07 -5.89
C ILE A 56 24.67 3.27 -7.05
N ALA A 57 24.17 2.06 -7.30
CA ALA A 57 24.64 1.25 -8.42
C ALA A 57 24.30 1.88 -9.79
N GLY A 58 23.13 2.51 -9.90
CA GLY A 58 22.75 3.31 -11.08
C GLY A 58 23.57 4.58 -11.28
N LEU A 59 24.21 5.09 -10.23
CA LEU A 59 25.16 6.19 -10.31
C LEU A 59 26.59 5.71 -10.61
N ILE A 60 27.00 4.52 -10.17
CA ILE A 60 28.32 3.97 -10.53
C ILE A 60 28.34 3.50 -12.00
N ILE A 61 27.22 2.98 -12.50
CA ILE A 61 27.12 2.40 -13.85
C ILE A 61 25.88 2.94 -14.59
N PRO A 62 25.89 4.21 -15.04
CA PRO A 62 24.68 4.94 -15.43
C PRO A 62 23.95 4.52 -16.70
N ILE A 63 24.51 3.62 -17.49
CA ILE A 63 23.85 3.17 -18.72
C ILE A 63 23.53 1.69 -18.62
N VAL A 64 24.51 0.90 -18.18
CA VAL A 64 24.38 -0.56 -18.17
C VAL A 64 23.48 -1.04 -17.02
N TYR A 65 23.56 -0.41 -15.84
CA TYR A 65 22.76 -0.83 -14.69
C TYR A 65 21.25 -0.65 -14.85
N PRO A 66 20.72 0.53 -15.27
CA PRO A 66 19.29 0.70 -15.49
C PRO A 66 18.73 -0.24 -16.58
N LEU A 67 19.55 -0.69 -17.53
CA LEU A 67 19.14 -1.70 -18.51
C LEU A 67 19.09 -3.11 -17.91
N ILE A 68 20.09 -3.47 -17.10
CA ILE A 68 20.14 -4.80 -16.45
C ILE A 68 19.00 -4.97 -15.46
N ILE A 69 18.70 -3.95 -14.62
CA ILE A 69 17.66 -4.05 -13.59
C ILE A 69 16.27 -4.28 -14.21
N LEU A 70 16.01 -3.74 -15.40
CA LEU A 70 14.75 -3.96 -16.11
C LEU A 70 14.54 -5.43 -16.49
N VAL A 71 15.60 -6.11 -16.93
CA VAL A 71 15.57 -7.51 -17.41
C VAL A 71 15.71 -8.52 -16.26
N VAL A 72 16.59 -8.24 -15.30
CA VAL A 72 17.02 -9.25 -14.31
C VAL A 72 16.09 -9.33 -13.11
N LEU A 73 15.45 -8.24 -12.67
CA LEU A 73 14.55 -8.33 -11.52
C LEU A 73 13.20 -8.94 -11.96
N PRO A 74 12.80 -10.13 -11.50
CA PRO A 74 11.43 -10.59 -11.72
C PRO A 74 10.45 -9.66 -10.99
N TYR A 75 9.30 -9.39 -11.61
CA TYR A 75 8.20 -8.71 -10.95
C TYR A 75 7.75 -9.59 -9.78
N ARG A 76 8.14 -9.23 -8.55
CA ARG A 76 7.55 -9.84 -7.35
C ARG A 76 6.19 -9.21 -7.15
N THR A 77 5.14 -9.92 -7.58
CA THR A 77 3.78 -9.67 -7.12
C THR A 77 3.81 -9.75 -5.60
N MET A 78 3.37 -8.69 -4.92
CA MET A 78 3.31 -8.63 -3.46
C MET A 78 2.53 -9.85 -2.94
N LYS A 79 3.26 -10.85 -2.47
CA LYS A 79 2.77 -11.83 -1.52
C LYS A 79 3.68 -11.67 -0.31
N GLU A 80 3.09 -11.10 0.74
CA GLU A 80 3.53 -11.25 2.13
C GLU A 80 4.94 -10.77 2.48
N THR A 81 5.03 -9.67 3.23
CA THR A 81 6.04 -9.59 4.29
C THR A 81 5.46 -8.81 5.46
N ASP A 82 4.73 -9.53 6.30
CA ASP A 82 4.68 -9.22 7.72
C ASP A 82 6.06 -9.49 8.33
N SER A 83 6.45 -8.60 9.25
CA SER A 83 7.18 -8.94 10.47
C SER A 83 8.53 -9.65 10.35
N ALA A 84 9.61 -8.87 10.20
CA ALA A 84 10.94 -9.25 10.71
C ALA A 84 11.70 -8.03 11.27
N ALA A 85 11.12 -7.41 12.29
CA ALA A 85 11.85 -6.50 13.19
C ALA A 85 11.17 -6.48 14.57
N THR A 86 11.08 -7.62 15.23
CA THR A 86 10.81 -7.66 16.68
C THR A 86 11.55 -8.85 17.28
N ASN A 87 12.75 -8.59 17.76
CA ASN A 87 13.42 -9.40 18.76
C ASN A 87 14.26 -8.44 19.61
N GLU A 88 14.25 -8.70 20.93
CA GLU A 88 14.67 -7.84 22.05
C GLU A 88 13.50 -6.93 22.50
N GLU A 89 12.71 -7.24 23.53
CA GLU A 89 13.10 -7.67 24.88
C GLU A 89 11.92 -8.42 25.55
N ARG A 90 12.14 -9.69 25.88
CA ARG A 90 11.25 -10.53 26.70
C ARG A 90 12.03 -10.87 27.96
N ILE A 91 11.37 -10.76 29.12
CA ILE A 91 11.46 -11.59 30.35
C ILE A 91 11.49 -10.71 31.62
N GLU A 92 10.78 -11.20 32.66
CA GLU A 92 10.58 -10.72 34.05
C GLU A 92 9.39 -9.75 34.25
N ARG A 93 8.32 -10.05 35.02
CA ARG A 93 8.09 -11.04 36.08
C ARG A 93 6.65 -11.58 36.02
N VAL A 94 6.54 -12.89 36.17
CA VAL A 94 5.40 -13.57 36.80
C VAL A 94 5.68 -13.54 38.30
N ASP A 95 4.71 -13.06 39.10
CA ASP A 95 4.41 -13.57 40.43
C ASP A 95 3.05 -13.00 40.89
N GLY A 96 2.09 -13.90 41.14
CA GLY A 96 0.82 -13.58 41.80
C GLY A 96 1.00 -13.36 43.32
N PRO A 97 -0.07 -12.95 44.04
CA PRO A 97 -0.99 -13.97 44.58
C PRO A 97 -2.50 -13.57 44.58
N PRO A 98 -3.44 -14.54 44.46
CA PRO A 98 -4.89 -14.36 44.73
C PRO A 98 -5.25 -14.92 46.13
N PRO A 99 -6.52 -14.95 46.58
CA PRO A 99 -7.69 -14.08 46.35
C PRO A 99 -8.29 -13.58 47.68
N ALA A 100 -8.87 -12.37 47.69
CA ALA A 100 -9.64 -11.88 48.82
C ALA A 100 -10.93 -12.70 48.97
N ALA A 101 -11.17 -13.13 50.21
CA ALA A 101 -12.27 -13.96 50.63
C ALA A 101 -13.62 -13.23 50.62
N MET A 102 -14.67 -14.06 50.63
CA MET A 102 -16.03 -13.83 51.14
C MET A 102 -17.13 -13.51 50.11
N LEU A 103 -17.84 -14.58 49.75
CA LEU A 103 -19.27 -14.59 49.45
C LEU A 103 -20.07 -14.04 50.66
N PRO A 104 -21.31 -13.56 50.45
CA PRO A 104 -22.40 -14.44 50.85
C PRO A 104 -23.57 -14.52 49.85
N VAL A 105 -24.17 -15.71 49.89
CA VAL A 105 -25.36 -16.22 49.22
C VAL A 105 -26.65 -15.58 49.74
N ALA A 106 -27.54 -15.19 48.83
CA ALA A 106 -29.01 -15.25 48.97
C ALA A 106 -29.64 -14.99 47.58
N SER A 107 -30.25 -15.95 46.87
CA SER A 107 -31.58 -16.59 47.04
C SER A 107 -32.67 -15.96 46.16
N ILE A 108 -33.24 -16.79 45.26
CA ILE A 108 -34.67 -16.87 44.82
C ILE A 108 -35.12 -16.22 43.48
N GLY A 109 -35.77 -17.05 42.64
CA GLY A 109 -36.76 -16.75 41.57
C GLY A 109 -36.22 -16.93 40.13
N GLU A 110 -36.68 -17.84 39.25
CA GLU A 110 -38.03 -18.43 39.18
C GLU A 110 -39.02 -17.32 38.84
N ASP A 111 -39.03 -16.63 37.68
CA ASP A 111 -40.06 -16.82 36.62
C ASP A 111 -40.01 -15.80 35.44
N SER A 112 -40.68 -16.17 34.34
CA SER A 112 -40.84 -15.43 33.09
C SER A 112 -41.53 -14.07 33.25
N SER A 113 -41.00 -13.03 32.58
CA SER A 113 -41.84 -11.94 32.08
C SER A 113 -41.30 -11.34 30.78
N VAL A 114 -42.23 -11.19 29.84
CA VAL A 114 -42.13 -10.62 28.51
C VAL A 114 -41.65 -9.17 28.63
N GLY A 115 -40.40 -8.91 28.23
CA GLY A 115 -39.80 -7.59 28.17
C GLY A 115 -39.73 -7.11 26.72
N LEU A 116 -40.69 -6.28 26.34
CA LEU A 116 -40.65 -5.20 25.36
C LEU A 116 -39.41 -5.17 24.44
N ILE A 117 -39.61 -5.48 23.15
CA ILE A 117 -38.65 -5.15 22.10
C ILE A 117 -38.60 -3.63 22.03
N ASP A 118 -37.51 -3.07 22.54
CA ASP A 118 -37.18 -1.66 22.44
C ASP A 118 -36.86 -1.33 20.96
N PRO A 119 -37.60 -0.43 20.30
CA PRO A 119 -37.35 -0.08 18.90
C PRO A 119 -36.05 0.71 18.66
N ASP A 120 -35.28 1.01 19.70
CA ASP A 120 -34.03 1.78 19.66
C ASP A 120 -32.73 0.93 19.52
N MET A 121 -32.81 -0.38 19.23
CA MET A 121 -31.62 -1.22 18.97
C MET A 121 -31.11 -1.20 17.51
N LEU A 122 -31.53 -0.25 16.68
CA LEU A 122 -31.04 -0.06 15.31
C LEU A 122 -29.90 0.96 15.22
N ASP A 123 -28.87 0.77 16.03
CA ASP A 123 -27.55 1.34 15.75
C ASP A 123 -26.47 0.41 16.29
N ALA A 124 -26.59 -0.88 15.94
CA ALA A 124 -25.42 -1.73 15.85
C ALA A 124 -24.53 -1.12 14.76
N THR A 125 -23.68 -0.18 15.15
CA THR A 125 -22.54 0.30 14.37
C THR A 125 -21.74 -0.95 14.05
N THR A 126 -22.06 -1.55 12.90
CA THR A 126 -21.48 -2.80 12.48
C THR A 126 -20.02 -2.48 12.25
N SER A 127 -19.16 -2.90 13.16
CA SER A 127 -17.73 -2.65 13.06
C SER A 127 -17.19 -3.51 11.94
N PHE A 128 -17.16 -2.93 10.74
CA PHE A 128 -16.50 -3.54 9.59
C PHE A 128 -15.03 -3.70 9.94
N GLY A 129 -14.57 -4.94 10.03
CA GLY A 129 -13.23 -5.28 10.45
C GLY A 129 -12.80 -6.61 9.87
N GLU A 130 -11.54 -6.98 10.12
CA GLU A 130 -10.93 -8.19 9.57
C GLU A 130 -11.74 -9.45 9.88
N SER A 131 -12.25 -9.59 11.11
CA SER A 131 -13.08 -10.73 11.51
C SER A 131 -14.39 -10.82 10.73
N TYR A 132 -15.05 -9.68 10.49
CA TYR A 132 -16.31 -9.61 9.72
C TYR A 132 -16.12 -10.14 8.30
N PHE A 133 -15.08 -9.67 7.60
CA PHE A 133 -14.83 -10.09 6.22
C PHE A 133 -14.20 -11.46 6.12
N LYS A 134 -13.38 -11.91 7.08
CA LYS A 134 -12.82 -13.28 7.07
C LYS A 134 -13.90 -14.35 7.08
N HIS A 135 -14.96 -14.15 7.85
CA HIS A 135 -16.07 -15.11 7.91
C HIS A 135 -16.99 -15.06 6.69
N ARG A 136 -17.02 -13.93 5.97
CA ARG A 136 -17.83 -13.79 4.76
C ARG A 136 -17.05 -14.05 3.47
N ALA A 137 -15.72 -13.93 3.45
CA ALA A 137 -14.94 -14.01 2.22
C ALA A 137 -14.90 -15.42 1.62
N VAL A 138 -14.98 -16.47 2.43
CA VAL A 138 -14.85 -17.87 1.99
C VAL A 138 -15.88 -18.77 2.65
N ASP A 139 -16.41 -19.73 1.89
CA ASP A 139 -17.27 -20.79 2.41
C ASP A 139 -16.44 -21.89 3.13
N SER A 140 -17.13 -22.84 3.75
CA SER A 140 -16.49 -23.99 4.43
C SER A 140 -15.70 -24.92 3.49
N THR A 141 -15.81 -24.72 2.17
CA THR A 141 -15.08 -25.43 1.13
C THR A 141 -13.91 -24.63 0.56
N GLY A 142 -13.68 -23.40 1.05
CA GLY A 142 -12.62 -22.50 0.61
C GLY A 142 -12.93 -21.76 -0.70
N ARG A 143 -14.19 -21.75 -1.15
CA ARG A 143 -14.61 -20.96 -2.33
C ARG A 143 -14.94 -19.55 -1.90
N ALA A 144 -14.53 -18.58 -2.72
CA ALA A 144 -14.88 -17.19 -2.49
C ALA A 144 -16.41 -17.02 -2.58
N LEU A 145 -17.01 -16.45 -1.54
CA LEU A 145 -18.42 -16.07 -1.54
C LEU A 145 -18.58 -14.69 -2.21
N GLY A 146 -19.79 -14.41 -2.67
CA GLY A 146 -20.13 -13.23 -3.46
C GLY A 146 -21.23 -13.54 -4.48
N PRO A 147 -21.83 -12.52 -5.13
CA PRO A 147 -21.42 -11.10 -5.16
C PRO A 147 -21.86 -10.26 -3.95
N TYR A 148 -21.16 -9.15 -3.69
CA TYR A 148 -21.46 -8.18 -2.64
C TYR A 148 -21.74 -6.79 -3.21
N VAL A 149 -22.57 -6.03 -2.49
CA VAL A 149 -22.74 -4.58 -2.67
C VAL A 149 -22.19 -3.89 -1.44
N ILE A 150 -21.18 -3.05 -1.64
CA ILE A 150 -20.47 -2.34 -0.57
C ILE A 150 -20.70 -0.84 -0.77
N THR A 151 -21.26 -0.16 0.23
CA THR A 151 -21.42 1.29 0.21
C THR A 151 -20.22 1.95 0.85
N VAL A 152 -19.58 2.88 0.13
CA VAL A 152 -18.39 3.62 0.58
C VAL A 152 -18.62 5.11 0.37
N GLY A 153 -18.75 5.89 1.43
CA GLY A 153 -19.02 7.33 1.35
C GLY A 153 -20.32 7.66 0.59
N GLY A 154 -21.31 6.77 0.66
CA GLY A 154 -22.57 6.87 -0.10
C GLY A 154 -22.52 6.41 -1.57
N GLU A 155 -21.39 5.91 -2.06
CA GLU A 155 -21.29 5.27 -3.39
C GLU A 155 -21.43 3.75 -3.27
N GLU A 156 -22.30 3.14 -4.07
CA GLU A 156 -22.49 1.69 -4.10
C GLU A 156 -21.52 1.03 -5.08
N LEU A 157 -20.69 0.12 -4.57
CA LEU A 157 -19.73 -0.66 -5.34
C LEU A 157 -20.17 -2.12 -5.38
N ARG A 158 -20.36 -2.65 -6.59
CA ARG A 158 -20.67 -4.07 -6.80
C ARG A 158 -19.39 -4.88 -6.92
N ALA A 159 -19.08 -5.64 -5.87
CA ALA A 159 -17.98 -6.58 -5.83
C ALA A 159 -18.43 -7.97 -6.30
N GLU A 160 -17.67 -8.61 -7.18
CA GLU A 160 -17.88 -10.00 -7.55
C GLU A 160 -17.48 -10.96 -6.43
N ARG A 161 -16.37 -10.66 -5.76
CA ARG A 161 -15.86 -11.42 -4.62
C ARG A 161 -14.90 -10.60 -3.77
N ILE A 162 -14.69 -11.06 -2.55
CA ILE A 162 -13.60 -10.61 -1.69
C ILE A 162 -12.36 -11.44 -2.03
N VAL A 163 -11.27 -10.78 -2.44
CA VAL A 163 -10.01 -11.43 -2.83
C VAL A 163 -9.13 -11.66 -1.61
N GLU A 164 -9.05 -10.64 -0.74
CA GLU A 164 -8.16 -10.65 0.41
C GLU A 164 -8.70 -9.76 1.52
N VAL A 165 -8.44 -10.15 2.76
CA VAL A 165 -8.83 -9.41 3.97
C VAL A 165 -7.54 -9.02 4.71
N LEU A 166 -7.25 -7.71 4.77
CA LEU A 166 -6.07 -7.17 5.43
C LEU A 166 -6.46 -6.58 6.80
N LEU A 167 -5.48 -6.27 7.66
CA LEU A 167 -5.71 -5.71 9.00
C LEU A 167 -6.51 -4.39 8.99
N ASN A 168 -6.31 -3.55 7.97
CA ASN A 168 -6.89 -2.20 7.89
C ASN A 168 -7.80 -1.95 6.67
N ALA A 169 -7.95 -2.94 5.79
CA ALA A 169 -8.70 -2.80 4.54
C ALA A 169 -9.14 -4.16 3.99
N VAL A 170 -10.21 -4.16 3.19
CA VAL A 170 -10.61 -5.31 2.37
C VAL A 170 -10.24 -5.09 0.91
N VAL A 171 -9.79 -6.13 0.24
CA VAL A 171 -9.53 -6.13 -1.20
C VAL A 171 -10.65 -6.87 -1.89
N ILE A 172 -11.37 -6.17 -2.75
CA ILE A 172 -12.48 -6.71 -3.53
C ILE A 172 -12.15 -6.73 -5.01
N GLU A 173 -12.82 -7.60 -5.75
CA GLU A 173 -12.76 -7.63 -7.20
C GLU A 173 -14.06 -7.08 -7.79
N ILE A 174 -13.95 -6.12 -8.69
CA ILE A 174 -15.08 -5.51 -9.40
C ILE A 174 -15.03 -5.88 -10.89
N ALA A 175 -16.21 -6.05 -11.49
CA ALA A 175 -16.36 -6.30 -12.91
C ALA A 175 -15.91 -5.05 -13.70
N SER A 176 -14.84 -5.17 -14.49
CA SER A 176 -14.41 -4.11 -15.40
C SER A 176 -15.02 -4.31 -16.78
N THR A 177 -15.29 -3.20 -17.49
CA THR A 177 -15.86 -3.19 -18.85
C THR A 177 -15.02 -3.93 -19.90
N GLY A 178 -13.74 -4.21 -19.60
CA GLY A 178 -12.82 -4.95 -20.46
C GLY A 178 -12.71 -6.45 -20.18
N GLY A 179 -13.56 -7.04 -19.33
CA GLY A 179 -13.55 -8.48 -19.01
C GLY A 179 -12.39 -8.96 -18.14
N LYS A 180 -11.49 -8.05 -17.73
CA LYS A 180 -10.45 -8.31 -16.74
C LYS A 180 -10.86 -7.69 -15.42
N GLY A 181 -11.11 -8.51 -14.39
CA GLY A 181 -11.48 -8.04 -13.06
C GLY A 181 -10.47 -7.01 -12.52
N GLN A 182 -10.98 -5.93 -11.94
CA GLN A 182 -10.16 -4.92 -11.29
C GLN A 182 -10.20 -5.15 -9.78
N THR A 183 -9.04 -5.17 -9.14
CA THR A 183 -8.95 -5.26 -7.68
C THR A 183 -8.94 -3.87 -7.05
N LEU A 184 -9.80 -3.64 -6.06
CA LEU A 184 -9.90 -2.39 -5.33
C LEU A 184 -9.69 -2.64 -3.84
N ARG A 185 -8.88 -1.79 -3.19
CA ARG A 185 -8.63 -1.83 -1.75
C ARG A 185 -9.46 -0.76 -1.05
N ILE A 186 -10.30 -1.17 -0.11
CA ILE A 186 -11.21 -0.29 0.63
C ILE A 186 -10.85 -0.32 2.12
N PRO A 187 -10.42 0.81 2.72
CA PRO A 187 -10.20 0.90 4.16
C PRO A 187 -11.49 0.69 4.94
N TYR A 188 -11.43 -0.02 6.08
CA TYR A 188 -12.62 -0.34 6.87
C TYR A 188 -13.38 0.88 7.37
N GLY A 189 -12.67 1.93 7.80
CA GLY A 189 -13.28 3.18 8.26
C GLY A 189 -13.97 4.00 7.17
N LYS A 190 -14.03 3.50 5.93
CA LYS A 190 -14.75 4.11 4.81
C LYS A 190 -15.97 3.29 4.37
N ILE A 191 -16.18 2.11 4.95
CA ILE A 191 -17.30 1.23 4.59
C ILE A 191 -18.51 1.63 5.44
N ASP A 192 -19.57 2.05 4.77
CA ASP A 192 -20.83 2.40 5.40
C ASP A 192 -21.75 1.17 5.51
N SER A 193 -21.76 0.32 4.47
CA SER A 193 -22.57 -0.91 4.46
C SER A 193 -21.95 -2.00 3.57
N CYS A 194 -22.26 -3.27 3.86
CA CYS A 194 -21.89 -4.42 3.04
C CYS A 194 -23.03 -5.44 3.05
N VAL A 195 -23.61 -5.73 1.88
CA VAL A 195 -24.72 -6.65 1.71
C VAL A 195 -24.36 -7.69 0.66
N GLU A 196 -24.63 -8.96 0.96
CA GLU A 196 -24.45 -10.07 0.03
C GLU A 196 -25.68 -10.20 -0.86
N VAL A 197 -25.48 -10.15 -2.18
CA VAL A 197 -26.56 -10.28 -3.16
C VAL A 197 -26.66 -11.74 -3.55
N HIS A 198 -27.72 -12.40 -3.10
CA HIS A 198 -28.11 -13.70 -3.60
C HIS A 198 -29.05 -13.46 -4.79
N ASP A 199 -28.62 -13.85 -5.99
CA ASP A 199 -29.50 -13.95 -7.16
C ASP A 199 -30.42 -15.19 -7.06
#